data_AF-A0A523EL99-F1
#
_entry.id   AF-A0A523EL99-F1
#
_cell.length_a   1.000
_cell.length_b   1.000
_cell.length_c   1.000
_cell.angle_alpha   90.00
_cell.angle_beta   90.00
_cell.angle_gamma   90.00
#
_symmetry.space_group_name_H-M   'P 1'
#
loop_
_entity.id
_entity.type
_entity.pdbx_description
1 polymer ?
#
loop_
_entity_poly.entity_id
_entity_poly.type
_entity_poly.pdbx_seq_one_letter_code
_entity_poly.pdbx_strand_id
1 'polypeptide(L)'
;MSVVCATPAALAGASLDIRPSICPNLINRDVRGILPMVLVGDVDFVVSHVDLASLELSRADGVGGSVTPRPSRRRRLVRLVDVAAPSVSGLCSTFGADGIRDLRILFGQAAVVSRLELGALEPNATVEICLSGQTTDGTSFSACDHAIVTALSDLTPPEFRDIETFPFGRR
;
A
#
# COMPACT_ATOMS: atom_id res chain seq x y z
N MET A 1 16.85 8.67 39.00
CA MET A 1 16.81 7.45 38.16
C MET A 1 16.19 7.84 36.84
N SER A 2 17.01 8.15 35.83
CA SER A 2 16.51 8.51 34.50
C SER A 2 16.34 7.25 33.68
N VAL A 3 15.12 6.94 33.29
CA VAL A 3 14.81 5.83 32.38
C VAL A 3 15.20 6.29 30.97
N VAL A 4 16.28 5.74 30.44
CA VAL A 4 16.64 5.89 29.02
C VAL A 4 15.69 4.95 28.26
N CYS A 5 14.68 5.52 27.59
CA CYS A 5 13.90 4.79 26.61
C CYS A 5 14.83 4.50 25.43
N ALA A 6 15.43 3.31 25.40
CA ALA A 6 16.09 2.83 24.19
C ALA A 6 15.00 2.66 23.14
N THR A 7 14.98 3.52 22.13
CA THR A 7 14.18 3.31 20.93
C THR A 7 14.63 1.97 20.34
N PRO A 8 13.77 0.93 20.26
CA PRO A 8 14.17 -0.31 19.62
C PRO A 8 14.61 0.02 18.20
N ALA A 9 15.80 -0.46 17.81
CA ALA A 9 16.28 -0.33 16.45
C ALA A 9 15.22 -0.93 15.53
N ALA A 10 14.59 -0.09 14.71
CA ALA A 10 13.67 -0.57 13.69
C ALA A 10 14.40 -1.59 12.83
N LEU A 11 13.80 -2.77 12.62
CA LEU A 11 14.43 -3.84 11.88
C LEU A 11 14.76 -3.36 10.46
N ALA A 12 16.04 -3.23 10.14
CA ALA A 12 16.51 -2.97 8.78
C ALA A 12 16.27 -4.24 7.95
N GLY A 13 15.28 -4.24 7.05
CA GLY A 13 15.01 -5.40 6.19
C GLY A 13 13.56 -5.52 5.71
N ALA A 14 12.59 -4.88 6.38
CA ALA A 14 11.20 -4.96 5.91
C ALA A 14 11.01 -4.14 4.62
N SER A 15 10.55 -4.79 3.54
CA SER A 15 10.24 -4.14 2.25
C SER A 15 8.74 -4.25 1.95
N LEU A 16 8.14 -3.17 1.45
CA LEU A 16 6.73 -3.13 1.06
C LEU A 16 6.61 -3.01 -0.45
N ASP A 17 5.66 -3.73 -1.03
CA ASP A 17 5.24 -3.58 -2.41
C ASP A 17 3.71 -3.42 -2.45
N ILE A 18 3.23 -2.23 -2.83
CA ILE A 18 1.79 -1.93 -2.89
C ILE A 18 1.12 -2.69 -4.03
N ARG A 19 1.83 -3.03 -5.11
CA ARG A 19 1.24 -3.72 -6.26
C ARG A 19 2.30 -4.60 -6.94
N PRO A 20 2.55 -5.81 -6.41
CA PRO A 20 3.55 -6.70 -6.97
C PRO A 20 3.35 -6.94 -8.47
N SER A 21 4.48 -6.98 -9.18
CA SER A 21 4.58 -7.08 -10.64
C SER A 21 4.14 -5.85 -11.46
N ILE A 22 3.69 -4.76 -10.83
CA ILE A 22 3.27 -3.53 -11.53
C ILE A 22 3.89 -2.30 -10.86
N CYS A 23 4.75 -1.59 -11.58
CA CYS A 23 5.33 -0.31 -11.15
C CYS A 23 5.20 0.70 -12.31
N PRO A 24 4.67 1.91 -12.09
CA PRO A 24 4.34 2.51 -10.79
C PRO A 24 3.06 1.95 -10.16
N ASN A 25 2.97 2.02 -8.83
CA ASN A 25 1.75 1.70 -8.09
C ASN A 25 0.71 2.81 -8.29
N LEU A 26 -0.42 2.49 -8.92
CA LEU A 26 -1.52 3.44 -9.10
C LEU A 26 -2.61 3.21 -8.06
N ILE A 27 -2.97 4.26 -7.30
CA ILE A 27 -4.12 4.28 -6.40
C ILE A 27 -5.17 5.23 -6.98
N ASN A 28 -6.27 4.66 -7.47
CA ASN A 28 -7.39 5.47 -7.94
C ASN A 28 -8.24 5.93 -6.75
N ARG A 29 -8.28 7.23 -6.47
CA ARG A 29 -9.02 7.77 -5.31
C ARG A 29 -10.55 7.69 -5.43
N ASP A 30 -11.06 7.52 -6.64
CA ASP A 30 -12.51 7.52 -6.93
C ASP A 30 -13.11 6.10 -6.96
N VAL A 31 -12.27 5.07 -7.01
CA VAL A 31 -12.70 3.68 -7.07
C VAL A 31 -12.82 3.08 -5.67
N ARG A 32 -13.93 2.36 -5.45
CA ARG A 32 -14.11 1.50 -4.27
C ARG A 32 -13.61 0.10 -4.58
N GLY A 33 -13.00 -0.55 -3.59
CA GLY A 33 -12.48 -1.90 -3.79
C GLY A 33 -11.57 -2.36 -2.66
N ILE A 34 -10.77 -3.36 -3.00
CA ILE A 34 -9.72 -3.89 -2.15
C ILE A 34 -8.39 -3.51 -2.78
N LEU A 35 -7.51 -2.91 -1.98
CA LEU A 35 -6.13 -2.63 -2.33
C LEU A 35 -5.27 -3.76 -1.73
N PRO A 36 -4.79 -4.72 -2.55
CA PRO A 36 -3.79 -5.67 -2.08
C PRO A 36 -2.47 -4.95 -1.85
N MET A 37 -1.69 -5.38 -0.87
CA MET A 37 -0.30 -4.98 -0.63
C MET A 37 0.49 -6.21 -0.21
N VAL A 38 1.80 -6.17 -0.36
CA VAL A 38 2.69 -7.28 -0.01
C VAL A 38 3.84 -6.75 0.83
N LEU A 39 3.95 -7.26 2.05
CA LEU A 39 5.16 -7.11 2.85
C LEU A 39 6.08 -8.27 2.46
N VAL A 40 7.18 -7.92 1.79
CA VAL A 40 8.10 -8.86 1.15
C VAL A 40 8.94 -9.55 2.21
N GLY A 41 9.03 -10.87 2.14
CA GLY A 41 9.91 -11.64 3.02
C GLY A 41 11.34 -11.66 2.51
N ASP A 42 12.31 -11.79 3.41
CA ASP A 42 13.68 -12.08 3.03
C ASP A 42 14.34 -13.04 4.04
N VAL A 43 15.65 -13.27 3.88
CA VAL A 43 16.42 -14.18 4.75
C VAL A 43 16.53 -13.69 6.19
N ASP A 44 16.44 -12.38 6.41
CA ASP A 44 16.58 -11.71 7.71
C ASP A 44 15.21 -11.29 8.28
N PHE A 45 14.18 -11.21 7.44
CA PHE A 45 12.82 -10.80 7.76
C PHE A 45 11.78 -11.88 7.43
N VAL A 46 11.54 -12.74 8.43
CA VAL A 46 10.59 -13.85 8.33
C VAL A 46 9.17 -13.35 8.61
N VAL A 47 8.40 -13.10 7.55
CA VAL A 47 7.03 -12.55 7.63
C VAL A 47 6.02 -13.38 8.45
N SER A 48 6.28 -14.68 8.68
CA SER A 48 5.41 -15.49 9.55
C SER A 48 5.50 -15.12 11.03
N HIS A 49 6.49 -14.32 11.42
CA HIS A 49 6.62 -13.77 12.76
C HIS A 49 5.95 -12.40 12.89
N VAL A 50 5.26 -11.87 11.88
CA VAL A 50 4.58 -10.58 12.01
C VAL A 50 3.31 -10.73 12.86
N ASP A 51 3.15 -9.89 13.88
CA ASP A 51 1.89 -9.75 14.61
C ASP A 51 0.89 -8.96 13.77
N LEU A 52 -0.06 -9.67 13.18
CA LEU A 52 -1.07 -9.10 12.29
C LEU A 52 -1.98 -8.07 12.98
N ALA A 53 -2.14 -8.12 14.30
CA ALA A 53 -2.98 -7.18 15.03
C ALA A 53 -2.32 -5.80 15.20
N SER A 54 -0.98 -5.74 15.07
CA SER A 54 -0.19 -4.53 15.19
C SER A 54 -0.07 -3.73 13.89
N LEU A 55 -0.54 -4.28 12.77
CA LEU A 55 -0.33 -3.70 11.44
C LEU A 55 -1.11 -2.41 11.22
N GLU A 56 -0.39 -1.35 10.88
CA GLU A 56 -0.95 -0.04 10.55
C GLU A 56 -0.33 0.56 9.29
N LEU A 57 -1.18 1.00 8.37
CA LEU A 57 -0.81 1.70 7.15
C LEU A 57 -0.96 3.21 7.35
N SER A 58 0.04 3.99 7.00
CA SER A 58 0.05 5.45 7.13
C SER A 58 0.88 6.10 6.02
N ARG A 59 0.84 7.43 5.90
CA ARG A 59 1.74 8.18 5.01
C ARG A 59 3.07 8.46 5.71
N ALA A 60 4.16 8.41 4.95
CA ALA A 60 5.49 8.72 5.46
C ALA A 60 5.61 10.19 5.94
N ASP A 61 4.87 11.11 5.33
CA ASP A 61 4.86 12.52 5.68
C ASP A 61 4.03 12.87 6.93
N GLY A 62 3.39 11.87 7.56
CA GLY A 62 2.59 12.04 8.76
C GLY A 62 1.23 12.73 8.55
N VAL A 63 0.81 12.97 7.31
CA VAL A 63 -0.50 13.57 7.00
C VAL A 63 -1.60 12.50 7.05
N GLY A 64 -2.77 12.88 7.56
CA GLY A 64 -3.90 11.99 7.78
C GLY A 64 -3.76 11.14 9.04
N GLY A 65 -4.41 9.98 9.05
CA GLY A 65 -4.30 8.99 10.12
C GLY A 65 -3.79 7.64 9.61
N SER A 66 -4.00 6.58 10.40
CA SER A 66 -3.64 5.21 10.02
C SER A 66 -4.86 4.36 9.66
N VAL A 67 -4.59 3.27 8.93
CA VAL A 67 -5.57 2.24 8.55
C VAL A 67 -5.03 0.88 8.93
N THR A 68 -5.81 0.13 9.70
CA THR A 68 -5.53 -1.27 9.98
C THR A 68 -6.15 -2.18 8.91
N PRO A 69 -5.54 -3.36 8.63
CA PRO A 69 -6.15 -4.37 7.76
C PRO A 69 -7.53 -4.78 8.31
N ARG A 70 -8.61 -4.49 7.58
CA ARG A 70 -9.99 -4.74 8.07
C ARG A 70 -10.58 -6.04 7.56
N PRO A 71 -11.04 -6.96 8.43
CA PRO A 71 -11.71 -8.20 8.04
C PRO A 71 -12.89 -7.95 7.10
N SER A 72 -12.81 -8.41 5.86
CA SER A 72 -14.03 -8.68 5.10
C SER A 72 -14.58 -10.01 5.61
N ARG A 73 -15.87 -10.06 5.95
CA ARG A 73 -16.55 -11.28 6.48
C ARG A 73 -16.40 -12.52 5.58
N ARG A 74 -15.94 -12.36 4.33
CA ARG A 74 -15.87 -13.41 3.31
C ARG A 74 -14.46 -13.71 2.78
N ARG A 75 -13.42 -12.97 3.18
CA ARG A 75 -12.05 -13.19 2.65
C ARG A 75 -11.02 -13.17 3.77
N ARG A 76 -10.08 -14.13 3.72
CA ARG A 76 -8.86 -14.08 4.53
C ARG A 76 -8.08 -12.82 4.13
N LEU A 77 -7.84 -11.94 5.10
CA LEU A 77 -7.16 -10.66 4.92
C LEU A 77 -5.69 -10.78 4.61
N VAL A 78 -5.10 -11.81 5.20
CA VAL A 78 -3.68 -12.03 5.20
C VAL A 78 -3.44 -13.44 4.71
N ARG A 79 -2.46 -13.59 3.81
CA ARG A 79 -2.01 -14.88 3.31
C ARG A 79 -0.50 -14.83 3.11
N LEU A 80 0.16 -15.92 3.50
CA LEU A 80 1.55 -16.17 3.13
C LEU A 80 1.59 -16.70 1.70
N VAL A 81 2.19 -15.96 0.78
CA VAL A 81 2.31 -16.32 -0.65
C VAL A 81 3.61 -15.74 -1.16
N ASP A 82 4.36 -16.49 -1.96
CA ASP A 82 5.55 -16.03 -2.68
C ASP A 82 5.10 -15.36 -4.00
N VAL A 83 5.20 -14.03 -4.07
CA VAL A 83 4.72 -13.21 -5.20
C VAL A 83 5.64 -12.04 -5.56
N ALA A 84 6.56 -11.67 -4.68
CA ALA A 84 7.48 -10.54 -4.84
C ALA A 84 8.89 -10.95 -4.40
N ALA A 85 9.87 -10.11 -4.74
CA ALA A 85 11.24 -10.23 -4.26
C ALA A 85 11.72 -8.86 -3.75
N PRO A 86 12.68 -8.81 -2.79
CA PRO A 86 13.20 -7.56 -2.27
C PRO A 86 13.74 -6.63 -3.36
N SER A 87 13.39 -5.35 -3.28
CA SER A 87 13.90 -4.31 -4.18
C SER A 87 15.20 -3.72 -3.63
N VAL A 88 16.27 -3.75 -4.42
CA VAL A 88 17.56 -3.14 -4.05
C VAL A 88 17.56 -1.61 -4.07
N SER A 89 16.57 -0.98 -4.72
CA SER A 89 16.52 0.47 -4.90
C SER A 89 15.61 1.19 -3.90
N GLY A 90 14.84 0.45 -3.08
CA GLY A 90 13.82 1.03 -2.20
C GLY A 90 12.61 1.63 -2.95
N LEU A 91 12.52 1.42 -4.27
CA LEU A 91 11.35 1.74 -5.10
C LEU A 91 10.51 0.48 -5.33
N CYS A 92 9.26 0.66 -5.78
CA CYS A 92 8.47 -0.45 -6.30
C CYS A 92 9.26 -1.23 -7.36
N SER A 93 9.10 -2.55 -7.34
CA SER A 93 9.79 -3.44 -8.26
C SER A 93 8.78 -4.21 -9.11
N THR A 94 9.25 -4.77 -10.22
CA THR A 94 8.50 -5.73 -11.02
C THR A 94 8.98 -7.16 -10.78
N PHE A 95 9.82 -7.37 -9.76
CA PHE A 95 10.31 -8.70 -9.41
C PHE A 95 9.17 -9.56 -8.90
N GLY A 96 9.09 -10.78 -9.43
CA GLY A 96 8.10 -11.77 -9.02
C GLY A 96 8.62 -12.63 -7.87
N ALA A 97 8.01 -13.81 -7.73
CA ALA A 97 8.38 -14.82 -6.74
C ALA A 97 9.87 -15.19 -6.75
N ASP A 98 10.47 -15.35 -5.56
CA ASP A 98 11.89 -15.68 -5.35
C ASP A 98 12.12 -16.94 -4.49
N GLY A 99 11.06 -17.61 -4.07
CA GLY A 99 11.11 -18.78 -3.18
C GLY A 99 10.97 -18.46 -1.70
N ILE A 100 10.92 -17.17 -1.32
CA ILE A 100 10.64 -16.71 0.04
C ILE A 100 9.16 -16.30 0.11
N ARG A 101 8.48 -16.65 1.21
CA ARG A 101 7.05 -16.30 1.33
C ARG A 101 6.91 -14.85 1.74
N ASP A 102 5.96 -14.17 1.11
CA ASP A 102 5.57 -12.81 1.47
C ASP A 102 4.26 -12.80 2.26
N LEU A 103 4.00 -11.68 2.93
CA LEU A 103 2.73 -11.42 3.59
C LEU A 103 1.84 -10.54 2.70
N ARG A 104 0.92 -11.18 1.99
CA ARG A 104 -0.11 -10.48 1.23
C ARG A 104 -1.21 -10.00 2.16
N ILE A 105 -1.43 -8.69 2.20
CA ILE A 105 -2.39 -7.99 3.06
C ILE A 105 -3.44 -7.28 2.20
N LEU A 106 -4.70 -7.28 2.63
CA LEU A 106 -5.79 -6.64 1.93
C LEU A 106 -6.33 -5.44 2.71
N PHE A 107 -6.31 -4.25 2.11
CA PHE A 107 -6.90 -3.02 2.65
C PHE A 107 -8.16 -2.62 1.88
N GLY A 108 -9.10 -1.96 2.55
CA GLY A 108 -10.25 -1.35 1.87
C GLY A 108 -9.82 -0.03 1.22
N GLN A 109 -9.91 0.08 -0.11
CA GLN A 109 -9.40 1.24 -0.84
C GLN A 109 -10.04 2.56 -0.38
N ALA A 110 -11.36 2.57 -0.15
CA ALA A 110 -12.05 3.75 0.37
C ALA A 110 -11.56 4.17 1.77
N ALA A 111 -11.20 3.19 2.62
CA ALA A 111 -10.66 3.49 3.94
C ALA A 111 -9.24 4.07 3.83
N VAL A 112 -8.41 3.53 2.94
CA VAL A 112 -7.07 4.07 2.65
C VAL A 112 -7.18 5.51 2.15
N VAL A 113 -7.96 5.75 1.09
CA VAL A 113 -8.12 7.08 0.49
C VAL A 113 -8.63 8.10 1.52
N SER A 114 -9.65 7.73 2.30
CA SER A 114 -10.26 8.64 3.27
C SER A 114 -9.37 8.90 4.48
N ARG A 115 -8.70 7.88 5.04
CA ARG A 115 -7.92 8.04 6.28
C ARG A 115 -6.53 8.59 6.04
N LEU A 116 -5.90 8.27 4.92
CA LEU A 116 -4.60 8.84 4.52
C LEU A 116 -4.79 10.17 3.76
N GLU A 117 -6.02 10.68 3.68
CA GLU A 117 -6.36 11.94 3.02
C GLU A 117 -5.87 12.05 1.56
N LEU A 118 -5.81 10.91 0.85
CA LEU A 118 -5.35 10.86 -0.54
C LEU A 118 -6.33 11.57 -1.49
N GLY A 119 -7.57 11.75 -1.06
CA GLY A 119 -8.59 12.50 -1.81
C GLY A 119 -8.23 13.97 -2.04
N ALA A 120 -7.45 14.57 -1.14
CA ALA A 120 -7.08 15.99 -1.20
C ALA A 120 -5.82 16.26 -2.05
N LEU A 121 -5.11 15.22 -2.47
CA LEU A 121 -3.91 15.36 -3.29
C LEU A 121 -4.25 15.75 -4.72
N GLU A 122 -3.34 16.44 -5.41
CA GLU A 122 -3.53 16.71 -6.83
C GLU A 122 -3.48 15.40 -7.66
N PRO A 123 -4.19 15.33 -8.80
CA PRO A 123 -4.01 14.27 -9.78
C PRO A 123 -2.54 13.98 -10.09
N ASN A 124 -2.17 12.70 -10.11
CA ASN A 124 -0.81 12.20 -10.33
C ASN A 124 0.23 12.59 -9.27
N ALA A 125 -0.21 13.04 -8.09
CA ALA A 125 0.70 13.24 -6.97
C ALA A 125 1.31 11.90 -6.52
N THR A 126 2.63 11.89 -6.32
CA THR A 126 3.33 10.77 -5.70
C THR A 126 3.26 10.90 -4.18
N VAL A 127 2.87 9.81 -3.51
CA VAL A 127 2.82 9.70 -2.06
C VAL A 127 3.59 8.46 -1.62
N GLU A 128 4.34 8.59 -0.55
CA GLU A 128 4.99 7.45 0.11
C GLU A 128 4.10 6.94 1.23
N ILE A 129 3.79 5.64 1.19
CA ILE A 129 2.90 4.96 2.13
C ILE A 129 3.73 3.90 2.86
N CYS A 130 3.65 3.90 4.19
CA CYS A 130 4.38 2.99 5.04
C CYS A 130 3.43 2.05 5.78
N LEU A 131 3.79 0.77 5.79
CA LEU A 131 3.23 -0.24 6.66
C LEU A 131 4.16 -0.40 7.86
N SER A 132 3.60 -0.23 9.06
CA SER A 132 4.29 -0.42 10.32
C SER A 132 3.62 -1.51 11.14
N GLY A 133 4.38 -2.09 12.08
CA GLY A 133 3.88 -3.11 12.97
C GLY A 133 4.97 -3.66 13.87
N GLN A 134 4.69 -4.81 14.47
CA GLN A 134 5.58 -5.55 15.34
C GLN A 134 5.64 -7.01 14.91
N THR A 135 6.77 -7.66 15.17
CA THR A 135 6.90 -9.11 15.15
C THR A 135 6.42 -9.72 16.48
N THR A 136 6.21 -11.04 16.52
CA THR A 136 5.69 -11.77 17.68
C THR A 136 6.64 -11.77 18.87
N ASP A 137 7.89 -11.37 18.68
CA ASP A 137 8.88 -11.13 19.74
C ASP A 137 8.87 -9.67 20.24
N GLY A 138 8.00 -8.81 19.69
CA GLY A 138 7.86 -7.40 20.06
C GLY A 138 8.74 -6.43 19.26
N THR A 139 9.56 -6.91 18.32
CA THR A 139 10.41 -6.02 17.50
C THR A 139 9.57 -5.20 16.54
N SER A 140 9.71 -3.87 16.57
CA SER A 140 8.98 -2.99 15.65
C SER A 140 9.65 -2.92 14.27
N PHE A 141 8.85 -2.80 13.22
CA PHE A 141 9.33 -2.60 11.85
C PHE A 141 8.49 -1.54 11.12
N SER A 142 9.07 -0.99 10.04
CA SER A 142 8.38 -0.11 9.10
C SER A 142 8.92 -0.37 7.70
N ALA A 143 8.02 -0.46 6.72
CA ALA A 143 8.34 -0.70 5.32
C ALA A 143 7.50 0.24 4.44
N CYS A 144 8.11 0.92 3.49
CA CYS A 144 7.45 1.96 2.69
C CYS A 144 7.53 1.65 1.20
N ASP A 145 6.55 2.18 0.46
CA ASP A 145 6.54 2.13 -1.00
C ASP A 145 5.82 3.38 -1.56
N HIS A 146 6.12 3.73 -2.79
CA HIS A 146 5.58 4.90 -3.48
C HIS A 146 4.35 4.53 -4.29
N ALA A 147 3.33 5.38 -4.23
CA ALA A 147 2.15 5.28 -5.08
C ALA A 147 1.83 6.62 -5.74
N ILE A 148 1.32 6.54 -6.96
CA ILE A 148 0.77 7.68 -7.69
C ILE A 148 -0.75 7.67 -7.49
N VAL A 149 -1.26 8.78 -6.95
CA VAL A 149 -2.71 8.96 -6.76
C VAL A 149 -3.32 9.45 -8.07
N THR A 150 -4.31 8.72 -8.58
CA THR A 150 -5.01 9.06 -9.82
C THR A 150 -6.50 9.29 -9.57
N ALA A 151 -7.14 10.07 -10.43
CA ALA A 151 -8.59 10.19 -10.49
C ALA A 151 -9.15 9.47 -11.73
N LEU A 152 -10.42 9.07 -11.68
CA LEU A 152 -11.15 8.50 -12.83
C LEU A 152 -11.14 9.45 -14.03
N SER A 153 -11.17 10.76 -13.80
CA SER A 153 -11.02 11.76 -14.85
C SER A 153 -9.74 11.56 -15.65
N ASP A 154 -8.64 11.17 -15.01
CA ASP A 154 -7.31 11.11 -15.61
C ASP A 154 -7.10 9.86 -16.46
N LEU A 155 -7.99 8.86 -16.30
CA LEU A 155 -7.99 7.63 -17.10
C LEU A 155 -8.83 7.75 -18.38
N THR A 156 -9.55 8.86 -18.57
CA THR A 156 -10.23 9.16 -19.85
C THR A 156 -9.31 9.96 -20.77
N PRO A 157 -9.00 9.48 -21.98
CA PRO A 157 -8.27 10.26 -22.97
C PRO A 157 -8.98 11.59 -23.22
N PRO A 158 -8.25 12.72 -23.37
CA PRO A 158 -8.85 14.03 -23.61
C PRO A 158 -9.75 14.05 -24.84
N GLU A 159 -9.52 13.17 -25.82
CA GLU A 159 -10.31 13.05 -27.06
C GLU A 159 -11.78 12.63 -26.84
N PHE A 160 -12.14 12.09 -25.65
CA PHE A 160 -13.52 11.72 -25.33
C PHE A 160 -14.25 12.76 -24.45
N ARG A 161 -13.59 13.85 -24.06
CA ARG A 161 -14.19 14.86 -23.17
C ARG A 161 -15.14 15.84 -23.90
N ASP A 162 -15.14 15.86 -25.23
CA ASP A 162 -15.87 16.86 -26.04
C ASP A 162 -17.08 16.33 -26.84
N ILE A 163 -17.58 15.11 -26.58
CA ILE A 163 -18.69 14.50 -27.36
C ILE A 163 -20.09 14.95 -26.87
N GLU A 164 -20.21 15.97 -26.01
CA GLU A 164 -21.52 16.48 -25.55
C GLU A 164 -22.21 17.50 -26.48
N THR A 165 -21.69 17.76 -27.68
CA THR A 165 -22.36 18.62 -28.68
C THR A 165 -22.65 17.90 -30.00
N PHE A 166 -23.44 16.83 -29.96
CA PHE A 166 -24.21 16.40 -31.13
C PHE A 166 -25.69 16.73 -30.92
N PRO A 167 -26.23 17.79 -31.54
CA PRO A 167 -27.66 18.02 -31.54
C PRO A 167 -28.32 16.87 -32.30
N PHE A 168 -29.04 16.00 -31.60
CA PHE A 168 -29.92 15.02 -32.21
C PHE A 168 -30.99 15.77 -33.01
N GLY A 169 -30.72 15.97 -34.30
CA GLY A 169 -31.69 16.41 -35.28
C GLY A 169 -32.81 15.39 -35.36
N ARG A 170 -33.99 15.77 -34.89
CA ARG A 170 -35.23 15.03 -35.08
C ARG A 170 -35.49 14.85 -36.58
N ARG A 171 -35.70 13.62 -37.01
CA ARG A 171 -36.54 13.28 -38.17
C ARG A 171 -37.47 12.16 -37.78
#